data_AF-A0A0J1BEN9-F1
#
_entry.id   AF-A0A0J1BEN9-F1
#
_cell.length_a   1.000
_cell.length_b   1.000
_cell.length_c   1.000
_cell.angle_alpha   90.00
_cell.angle_beta   90.00
_cell.angle_gamma   90.00
#
_symmetry.space_group_name_H-M   'P 1'
#
loop_
_entity.id
_entity.type
_entity.pdbx_description
1 polymer ?
#
loop_
_entity_poly.entity_id
_entity_poly.type
_entity_poly.pdbx_seq_one_letter_code
_entity_poly.pdbx_strand_id
1 'polypeptide(L)'
;MRSDSQPNPDRSPAPDNGPGAEKRAQRRWQRLLHLLPGLAQQLTPPTFDACCRILHGGPHPVLAPICSRLGHSPVRHREMARQLAASMMDAREHREHVVTIQKSAAEPWVTQAAKTFDLPLVRWDASQLASPEQLGSLPPNIAFHKIAQHRDEWIIAVADRVDVLHLRRGGKIEQAVLRRLEVDPFGVRVGMDDPKAAERVLEAGALGRFLPRTSSTASDEPLPRREPSSPTVSPMPSVLEQDEWLVHCTRRCDGPWPGQSWPQYYDEMLLGSDEAASRESLDSLRRIVRMRRLIAGATTSKSEHRVVCLSAVPLPELLRRRTFRSHVSRWDYEPFGIAIRRSAATAMGVRPVVYGPAAVRDGLPAEERYRYQAEGRDQGWTAENEWRSLGDVDLDSLDANDVCVFVPDQADAQVIAEVNHRGWRVCQVEPLLQPSAQ
;
A
#
# COMPACT_ATOMS: atom_id res chain seq x y z
N MET A 1 27.34 -1.81 28.03
CA MET A 1 28.10 -3.05 27.76
C MET A 1 27.22 -4.23 28.16
N ARG A 2 26.48 -4.79 27.20
CA ARG A 2 25.77 -6.07 27.34
C ARG A 2 26.38 -6.98 26.28
N SER A 3 26.77 -8.18 26.69
CA SER A 3 27.61 -9.08 25.92
C SER A 3 26.89 -9.58 24.67
N ASP A 4 27.61 -9.55 23.55
CA ASP A 4 27.30 -10.29 22.33
C ASP A 4 27.29 -11.79 22.62
N SER A 5 26.10 -12.35 22.84
CA SER A 5 25.90 -13.80 22.77
C SER A 5 25.58 -14.16 21.32
N GLN A 6 26.52 -14.87 20.68
CA GLN A 6 26.34 -15.45 19.34
C GLN A 6 25.06 -16.28 19.25
N PRO A 7 24.35 -16.27 18.10
CA PRO A 7 23.19 -17.12 17.90
C PRO A 7 23.62 -18.60 17.91
N ASN A 8 22.95 -19.39 18.75
CA ASN A 8 23.18 -20.83 18.89
C ASN A 8 22.69 -21.55 17.61
N PRO A 9 23.58 -22.18 16.82
CA PRO A 9 23.22 -22.75 15.51
C PRO A 9 22.52 -24.12 15.58
N ASP A 10 22.27 -24.68 16.77
CA ASP A 10 22.01 -26.12 16.91
C ASP A 10 20.65 -26.50 17.55
N ARG A 11 19.59 -25.76 17.21
CA ARG A 11 18.20 -26.13 17.56
C ARG A 11 17.31 -26.28 16.33
N SER A 12 17.75 -27.09 15.36
CA SER A 12 16.82 -27.71 14.42
C SER A 12 16.27 -28.99 15.06
N PRO A 13 14.98 -29.05 15.46
CA PRO A 13 14.39 -30.31 15.91
C PRO A 13 14.43 -31.32 14.77
N ALA A 14 14.66 -32.59 15.10
CA ALA A 14 14.65 -33.69 14.13
C ALA A 14 13.33 -33.69 13.32
N PRO A 15 13.37 -34.02 12.02
CA PRO A 15 12.19 -34.04 11.17
C PRO A 15 11.11 -34.97 11.74
N ASP A 16 9.91 -34.43 11.97
CA ASP A 16 8.74 -35.21 12.38
C ASP A 16 8.29 -36.12 11.22
N ASN A 17 8.82 -37.34 11.21
CA ASN A 17 8.47 -38.41 10.28
C ASN A 17 7.29 -39.26 10.79
N GLY A 18 6.51 -38.76 11.75
CA GLY A 18 5.36 -39.47 12.31
C GLY A 18 4.18 -39.65 11.33
N PRO A 19 3.11 -40.34 11.75
CA PRO A 19 1.91 -40.61 10.95
C PRO A 19 1.17 -39.35 10.46
N GLY A 20 1.49 -38.17 11.01
CA GLY A 20 1.02 -36.88 10.49
C GLY A 20 1.66 -36.49 9.15
N ALA A 21 2.94 -36.81 8.94
CA ALA A 21 3.67 -36.46 7.72
C ALA A 21 3.17 -37.23 6.50
N GLU A 22 2.92 -38.53 6.64
CA GLU A 22 2.38 -39.37 5.58
C GLU A 22 0.98 -38.92 5.14
N LYS A 23 0.11 -38.59 6.11
CA LYS A 23 -1.22 -38.01 5.83
C LYS A 23 -1.12 -36.68 5.09
N ARG A 24 -0.14 -35.82 5.42
CA ARG A 24 0.10 -34.56 4.69
C ARG A 24 0.53 -34.81 3.25
N ALA A 25 1.51 -35.69 3.03
CA ALA A 25 1.98 -36.05 1.69
C ALA A 25 0.84 -36.58 0.80
N GLN A 26 0.01 -37.48 1.35
CA GLN A 26 -1.16 -38.01 0.65
C GLN A 26 -2.17 -36.92 0.28
N ARG A 27 -2.48 -36.00 1.21
CA ARG A 27 -3.39 -34.87 0.94
C ARG A 27 -2.86 -33.96 -0.16
N ARG A 28 -1.57 -33.59 -0.10
CA ARG A 28 -0.92 -32.78 -1.14
C ARG A 28 -1.01 -33.46 -2.51
N TRP A 29 -0.80 -34.77 -2.56
CA TRP A 29 -0.89 -35.55 -3.79
C TRP A 29 -2.32 -35.55 -4.37
N GLN A 30 -3.35 -35.75 -3.54
CA GLN A 30 -4.75 -35.68 -3.99
C GLN A 30 -5.12 -34.31 -4.55
N ARG A 31 -4.66 -33.23 -3.89
CA ARG A 31 -4.87 -31.87 -4.39
C ARG A 31 -4.16 -31.66 -5.74
N LEU A 32 -2.94 -32.17 -5.90
CA LEU A 32 -2.22 -32.08 -7.18
C LEU A 32 -2.97 -32.77 -8.31
N LEU A 33 -3.46 -34.00 -8.08
CA LEU A 33 -4.23 -34.76 -9.07
C LEU A 33 -5.43 -33.96 -9.59
N HIS A 34 -6.08 -33.20 -8.71
CA HIS A 34 -7.29 -32.45 -9.05
C HIS A 34 -7.01 -31.07 -9.65
N LEU A 35 -6.08 -30.31 -9.08
CA LEU A 35 -5.76 -28.98 -9.58
C LEU A 35 -4.92 -29.02 -10.86
N LEU A 36 -4.02 -30.00 -10.98
CA LEU A 36 -3.03 -30.11 -12.05
C LEU A 36 -2.89 -31.55 -12.57
N PRO A 37 -3.97 -32.16 -13.10
CA PRO A 37 -3.97 -33.56 -13.53
C PRO A 37 -2.88 -33.87 -14.57
N GLY A 38 -2.66 -32.95 -15.53
CA GLY A 38 -1.63 -33.14 -16.55
C GLY A 38 -0.19 -33.13 -15.99
N LEU A 39 0.04 -32.48 -14.85
CA LEU A 39 1.32 -32.52 -14.15
C LEU A 39 1.43 -33.77 -13.27
N ALA A 40 0.35 -34.14 -12.58
CA ALA A 40 0.31 -35.34 -11.76
C ALA A 40 0.59 -36.62 -12.57
N GLN A 41 0.16 -36.69 -13.84
CA GLN A 41 0.49 -37.80 -14.75
C GLN A 41 2.00 -37.96 -15.03
N GLN A 42 2.81 -36.93 -14.79
CA GLN A 42 4.25 -36.93 -15.03
C GLN A 42 5.07 -37.20 -13.75
N LEU A 43 4.41 -37.35 -12.60
CA LEU A 43 5.04 -37.48 -11.29
C LEU A 43 4.57 -38.76 -10.61
N THR A 44 5.40 -39.30 -9.71
CA THR A 44 4.96 -40.33 -8.74
C THR A 44 4.73 -39.66 -7.38
N PRO A 45 3.92 -40.23 -6.47
CA PRO A 45 3.74 -39.66 -5.13
C PRO A 45 5.06 -39.45 -4.36
N PRO A 46 6.02 -40.40 -4.33
CA PRO A 46 7.32 -40.19 -3.66
C PRO A 46 8.15 -39.06 -4.30
N THR A 47 8.15 -39.01 -5.63
CA THR A 47 8.79 -37.94 -6.42
C THR A 47 8.20 -36.56 -6.07
N PHE A 48 6.88 -36.46 -6.00
CA PHE A 48 6.21 -35.22 -5.67
C PHE A 48 6.47 -34.80 -4.22
N ASP A 49 6.44 -35.73 -3.27
CA ASP A 49 6.78 -35.44 -1.87
C ASP A 49 8.23 -34.95 -1.72
N ALA A 50 9.17 -35.55 -2.45
CA ALA A 50 10.55 -35.05 -2.53
C ALA A 50 10.61 -33.60 -3.05
N CYS A 51 9.89 -33.29 -4.14
CA CYS A 51 9.77 -31.92 -4.64
C CYS A 51 9.20 -30.99 -3.57
N CYS A 52 8.10 -31.34 -2.90
CA CYS A 52 7.54 -30.53 -1.82
C CYS A 52 8.55 -30.28 -0.70
N ARG A 53 9.29 -31.29 -0.24
CA ARG A 53 10.30 -31.10 0.82
C ARG A 53 11.42 -30.15 0.41
N ILE A 54 11.90 -30.23 -0.84
CA ILE A 54 12.89 -29.29 -1.39
C ILE A 54 12.29 -27.88 -1.43
N LEU A 55 11.07 -27.74 -1.94
CA LEU A 55 10.38 -26.46 -2.06
C LEU A 55 10.02 -25.84 -0.71
N HIS A 56 9.84 -26.64 0.33
CA HIS A 56 9.40 -26.17 1.64
C HIS A 56 10.60 -25.92 2.58
N GLY A 57 11.82 -26.27 2.15
CA GLY A 57 13.01 -26.17 2.99
C GLY A 57 12.98 -27.10 4.21
N GLY A 58 12.24 -28.22 4.13
CA GLY A 58 12.13 -29.18 5.23
C GLY A 58 10.76 -29.87 5.37
N PRO A 59 10.54 -30.62 6.47
CA PRO A 59 9.31 -31.38 6.75
C PRO A 59 8.18 -30.53 7.37
N HIS A 60 8.42 -29.24 7.59
CA HIS A 60 7.52 -28.35 8.30
C HIS A 60 6.20 -28.13 7.54
N PRO A 61 5.08 -27.91 8.24
CA PRO A 61 3.85 -27.48 7.60
C PRO A 61 4.06 -26.13 6.89
N VAL A 62 3.41 -25.96 5.76
CA VAL A 62 3.55 -24.77 4.92
C VAL A 62 2.25 -23.97 4.88
N LEU A 63 2.38 -22.68 5.17
CA LEU A 63 1.39 -21.65 4.87
C LEU A 63 1.70 -21.01 3.52
N ALA A 64 0.69 -20.91 2.66
CA ALA A 64 0.72 -20.07 1.47
C ALA A 64 -0.31 -18.93 1.59
N PRO A 65 0.13 -17.70 1.94
CA PRO A 65 -0.72 -16.53 1.86
C PRO A 65 -0.85 -16.13 0.38
N ILE A 66 -2.08 -16.09 -0.12
CA ILE A 66 -2.36 -15.78 -1.54
C ILE A 66 -3.31 -14.60 -1.67
N CYS A 67 -3.15 -13.86 -2.77
CA CYS A 67 -3.86 -12.60 -2.95
C CYS A 67 -4.10 -12.31 -4.44
N SER A 68 -5.34 -11.94 -4.77
CA SER A 68 -5.65 -11.31 -6.07
C SER A 68 -4.99 -9.93 -6.17
N ARG A 69 -4.89 -9.34 -7.36
CA ARG A 69 -4.36 -7.97 -7.49
C ARG A 69 -5.22 -6.99 -6.69
N LEU A 70 -4.61 -6.27 -5.75
CA LEU A 70 -5.28 -5.34 -4.84
C LEU A 70 -5.63 -3.99 -5.48
N GLY A 71 -4.86 -3.59 -6.50
CA GLY A 71 -4.97 -2.27 -7.12
C GLY A 71 -4.17 -1.23 -6.32
N HIS A 72 -4.75 -0.05 -6.18
CA HIS A 72 -4.12 1.13 -5.59
C HIS A 72 -4.90 1.68 -4.38
N SER A 73 -5.76 0.86 -3.77
CA SER A 73 -6.60 1.31 -2.65
C SER A 73 -5.87 1.07 -1.32
N PRO A 74 -5.50 2.12 -0.58
CA PRO A 74 -4.85 1.96 0.73
C PRO A 74 -5.72 1.22 1.74
N VAL A 75 -7.04 1.44 1.69
CA VAL A 75 -8.02 0.68 2.48
C VAL A 75 -7.90 -0.81 2.17
N ARG A 76 -7.93 -1.23 0.90
CA ARG A 76 -7.75 -2.66 0.58
C ARG A 76 -6.38 -3.20 0.99
N HIS A 77 -5.34 -2.38 0.88
CA HIS A 77 -4.00 -2.76 1.31
C HIS A 77 -3.95 -3.01 2.82
N ARG A 78 -4.58 -2.12 3.60
CA ARG A 78 -4.68 -2.24 5.06
C ARG A 78 -5.46 -3.48 5.48
N GLU A 79 -6.62 -3.71 4.90
CA GLU A 79 -7.47 -4.87 5.21
C GLU A 79 -6.73 -6.18 4.94
N MET A 80 -6.15 -6.29 3.74
CA MET A 80 -5.32 -7.43 3.35
C MET A 80 -4.11 -7.60 4.29
N ALA A 81 -3.42 -6.51 4.64
CA ALA A 81 -2.26 -6.55 5.53
C ALA A 81 -2.63 -7.00 6.95
N ARG A 82 -3.81 -6.64 7.47
CA ARG A 82 -4.32 -7.13 8.76
C ARG A 82 -4.55 -8.65 8.73
N GLN A 83 -5.17 -9.16 7.65
CA GLN A 83 -5.33 -10.60 7.44
C GLN A 83 -3.98 -11.30 7.36
N LEU A 84 -3.01 -10.69 6.68
CA LEU A 84 -1.65 -11.20 6.54
C LEU A 84 -0.93 -11.25 7.90
N ALA A 85 -0.97 -10.16 8.68
CA ALA A 85 -0.38 -10.10 10.01
C ALA A 85 -0.94 -11.19 10.93
N ALA A 86 -2.26 -11.39 10.94
CA ALA A 86 -2.89 -12.49 11.68
C ALA A 86 -2.39 -13.87 11.21
N SER A 87 -2.27 -14.07 9.89
CA SER A 87 -1.75 -15.31 9.31
C SER A 87 -0.31 -15.59 9.75
N MET A 88 0.53 -14.56 9.80
CA MET A 88 1.93 -14.66 10.23
C MET A 88 2.04 -14.96 11.73
N MET A 89 1.24 -14.32 12.58
CA MET A 89 1.21 -14.64 14.01
C MET A 89 0.83 -16.10 14.25
N ASP A 90 -0.23 -16.58 13.60
CA ASP A 90 -0.63 -17.99 13.67
C ASP A 90 0.50 -18.91 13.16
N ALA A 91 1.13 -18.58 12.01
CA ALA A 91 2.20 -19.38 11.44
C ALA A 91 3.39 -19.52 12.41
N ARG A 92 3.73 -18.43 13.11
CA ARG A 92 4.80 -18.42 14.10
C ARG A 92 4.48 -19.31 15.29
N GLU A 93 3.26 -19.23 15.81
CA GLU A 93 2.79 -20.09 16.91
C GLU A 93 2.84 -21.58 16.53
N HIS A 94 2.47 -21.91 15.30
CA HIS A 94 2.42 -23.27 14.79
C HIS A 94 3.73 -23.74 14.12
N ARG A 95 4.77 -22.90 14.12
CA ARG A 95 6.09 -23.17 13.52
C ARG A 95 6.01 -23.58 12.04
N GLU A 96 5.15 -22.89 11.30
CA GLU A 96 4.97 -23.11 9.86
C GLU A 96 6.00 -22.34 9.05
N HIS A 97 6.39 -22.90 7.90
CA HIS A 97 7.14 -22.17 6.89
C HIS A 97 6.17 -21.40 5.98
N VAL A 98 6.54 -20.18 5.62
CA VAL A 98 5.77 -19.36 4.70
C VAL A 98 6.31 -19.56 3.29
N VAL A 99 5.43 -19.83 2.32
CA VAL A 99 5.81 -19.92 0.92
C VAL A 99 5.06 -18.90 0.09
N THR A 100 5.77 -18.22 -0.82
CA THR A 100 5.18 -17.28 -1.78
C THR A 100 5.76 -17.48 -3.17
N ILE A 101 5.00 -17.07 -4.19
CA ILE A 101 5.39 -17.15 -5.60
C ILE A 101 6.07 -15.84 -6.01
N GLN A 102 7.26 -15.92 -6.61
CA GLN A 102 7.95 -14.76 -7.14
C GLN A 102 7.12 -14.04 -8.21
N LYS A 103 7.11 -12.70 -8.21
CA LYS A 103 6.32 -11.86 -9.12
C LYS A 103 4.81 -12.10 -9.02
N SER A 104 4.32 -12.58 -7.88
CA SER A 104 2.88 -12.61 -7.55
C SER A 104 2.46 -11.28 -6.91
N ALA A 105 1.15 -11.01 -6.87
CA ALA A 105 0.64 -9.82 -6.19
C ALA A 105 0.89 -9.86 -4.66
N ALA A 106 0.94 -11.06 -4.08
CA ALA A 106 1.19 -11.27 -2.66
C ALA A 106 2.68 -11.14 -2.30
N GLU A 107 3.60 -11.43 -3.21
CA GLU A 107 5.03 -11.58 -2.91
C GLU A 107 5.64 -10.42 -2.11
N PRO A 108 5.51 -9.14 -2.50
CA PRO A 108 6.16 -8.05 -1.76
C PRO A 108 5.65 -7.97 -0.31
N TRP A 109 4.34 -8.17 -0.13
CA TRP A 109 3.67 -8.17 1.16
C TRP A 109 4.11 -9.34 2.03
N VAL A 110 4.07 -10.56 1.48
CA VAL A 110 4.46 -11.78 2.19
C VAL A 110 5.95 -11.75 2.53
N THR A 111 6.79 -11.24 1.63
CA THR A 111 8.23 -11.09 1.86
C THR A 111 8.49 -10.16 3.03
N GLN A 112 7.87 -8.97 3.03
CA GLN A 112 8.06 -8.04 4.13
C GLN A 112 7.47 -8.62 5.42
N ALA A 113 6.26 -9.19 5.38
CA ALA A 113 5.63 -9.76 6.57
C ALA A 113 6.46 -10.89 7.18
N ALA A 114 6.97 -11.83 6.37
CA ALA A 114 7.82 -12.90 6.90
C ALA A 114 9.09 -12.34 7.59
N LYS A 115 9.69 -11.28 7.03
CA LYS A 115 10.80 -10.57 7.69
C LYS A 115 10.35 -9.91 9.01
N THR A 116 9.23 -9.19 8.99
CA THR A 116 8.71 -8.43 10.14
C THR A 116 8.28 -9.32 11.29
N PHE A 117 7.76 -10.52 11.00
CA PHE A 117 7.32 -11.50 11.99
C PHE A 117 8.36 -12.59 12.31
N ASP A 118 9.56 -12.50 11.72
CA ASP A 118 10.67 -13.45 11.89
C ASP A 118 10.29 -14.90 11.56
N LEU A 119 9.79 -15.11 10.34
CA LEU A 119 9.35 -16.39 9.83
C LEU A 119 10.24 -16.91 8.69
N PRO A 120 10.53 -18.22 8.64
CA PRO A 120 11.16 -18.84 7.48
C PRO A 120 10.31 -18.62 6.23
N LEU A 121 10.89 -17.98 5.22
CA LEU A 121 10.26 -17.71 3.94
C LEU A 121 10.94 -18.49 2.83
N VAL A 122 10.17 -19.27 2.08
CA VAL A 122 10.61 -19.79 0.78
C VAL A 122 9.95 -19.01 -0.34
N ARG A 123 10.78 -18.39 -1.18
CA ARG A 123 10.33 -17.72 -2.41
C ARG A 123 10.49 -18.70 -3.56
N TRP A 124 9.35 -19.16 -4.05
CA TRP A 124 9.28 -20.09 -5.15
C TRP A 124 9.32 -19.35 -6.48
N ASP A 125 10.25 -19.75 -7.35
CA ASP A 125 10.28 -19.37 -8.75
C ASP A 125 10.15 -20.61 -9.63
N ALA A 126 9.40 -20.50 -10.72
CA ALA A 126 9.21 -21.60 -11.66
C ALA A 126 10.54 -22.04 -12.31
N SER A 127 11.56 -21.17 -12.33
CA SER A 127 12.90 -21.51 -12.81
C SER A 127 13.69 -22.42 -11.85
N GLN A 128 13.37 -22.44 -10.55
CA GLN A 128 14.11 -23.25 -9.55
C GLN A 128 13.91 -24.75 -9.73
N LEU A 129 12.79 -25.16 -10.35
CA LEU A 129 12.56 -26.57 -10.71
C LEU A 129 13.26 -26.98 -12.01
N ALA A 130 13.84 -26.04 -12.75
CA ALA A 130 14.47 -26.29 -14.05
C ALA A 130 15.96 -26.67 -13.97
N SER A 131 16.59 -26.65 -12.78
CA SER A 131 17.97 -27.13 -12.64
C SER A 131 18.00 -28.64 -12.42
N PRO A 132 18.40 -29.46 -13.42
CA PRO A 132 18.47 -30.91 -13.28
C PRO A 132 19.48 -31.37 -12.21
N GLU A 133 20.45 -30.52 -11.84
CA GLU A 133 21.50 -30.84 -10.87
C GLU A 133 20.98 -30.95 -9.42
N GLN A 134 19.92 -30.22 -9.06
CA GLN A 134 19.30 -30.30 -7.72
C GLN A 134 18.23 -31.40 -7.61
N LEU A 135 17.76 -31.91 -8.75
CA LEU A 135 16.65 -32.86 -8.87
C LEU A 135 17.14 -34.27 -9.28
N GLY A 136 18.38 -34.64 -8.93
CA GLY A 136 19.19 -35.76 -9.45
C GLY A 136 18.60 -37.19 -9.51
N SER A 137 17.30 -37.37 -9.29
CA SER A 137 16.54 -38.61 -9.46
C SER A 137 15.19 -38.45 -10.18
N LEU A 138 14.90 -37.29 -10.78
CA LEU A 138 13.60 -36.99 -11.39
C LEU A 138 13.63 -37.12 -12.92
N PRO A 139 12.57 -37.68 -13.53
CA PRO A 139 12.56 -37.93 -14.97
C PRO A 139 12.72 -36.61 -15.76
N PRO A 140 13.59 -36.57 -16.78
CA PRO A 140 14.04 -35.34 -17.46
C PRO A 140 12.95 -34.62 -18.28
N ASN A 141 11.73 -35.15 -18.34
CA ASN A 141 10.64 -34.68 -19.20
C ASN A 141 9.46 -34.03 -18.45
N ILE A 142 9.59 -33.71 -17.16
CA ILE A 142 8.55 -32.92 -16.50
C ILE A 142 8.51 -31.55 -17.20
N ALA A 143 7.38 -31.25 -17.82
CA ALA A 143 7.16 -30.01 -18.56
C ALA A 143 7.09 -28.81 -17.59
N PHE A 144 8.22 -28.37 -17.04
CA PHE A 144 8.33 -27.29 -16.05
C PHE A 144 7.75 -25.96 -16.55
N HIS A 145 7.75 -25.74 -17.87
CA HIS A 145 7.05 -24.62 -18.51
C HIS A 145 5.53 -24.61 -18.24
N LYS A 146 4.90 -25.78 -18.07
CA LYS A 146 3.48 -25.88 -17.70
C LYS A 146 3.25 -25.50 -16.24
N ILE A 147 4.19 -25.82 -15.34
CA ILE A 147 4.11 -25.39 -13.93
C ILE A 147 4.18 -23.87 -13.82
N ALA A 148 5.03 -23.22 -14.63
CA ALA A 148 5.10 -21.76 -14.69
C ALA A 148 3.77 -21.11 -15.10
N GLN A 149 3.01 -21.75 -15.99
CA GLN A 149 1.68 -21.28 -16.44
C GLN A 149 0.59 -21.47 -15.38
N HIS A 150 0.80 -22.40 -14.44
CA HIS A 150 -0.14 -22.77 -13.38
C HIS A 150 0.45 -22.57 -11.97
N ARG A 151 1.26 -21.53 -11.81
CA ARG A 151 1.98 -21.24 -10.56
C ARG A 151 1.06 -21.13 -9.35
N ASP A 152 -0.10 -20.50 -9.51
CA ASP A 152 -1.06 -20.26 -8.43
C ASP A 152 -1.74 -21.58 -8.02
N GLU A 153 -2.14 -22.41 -8.99
CA GLU A 153 -2.64 -23.76 -8.71
C GLU A 153 -1.61 -24.66 -8.03
N TRP A 154 -0.33 -24.55 -8.43
CA TRP A 154 0.75 -25.32 -7.82
C TRP A 154 0.89 -24.98 -6.35
N ILE A 155 1.01 -23.69 -5.99
CA ILE A 155 1.18 -23.32 -4.57
C ILE A 155 -0.05 -23.71 -3.74
N ILE A 156 -1.25 -23.55 -4.31
CA ILE A 156 -2.50 -23.94 -3.68
C ILE A 156 -2.57 -25.45 -3.47
N ALA A 157 -2.01 -26.27 -4.37
CA ALA A 157 -2.00 -27.72 -4.20
C ALA A 157 -1.02 -28.17 -3.10
N VAL A 158 0.20 -27.62 -3.07
CA VAL A 158 1.30 -28.09 -2.20
C VAL A 158 1.23 -27.57 -0.76
N ALA A 159 0.63 -26.40 -0.53
CA ALA A 159 0.58 -25.78 0.80
C ALA A 159 -0.34 -26.55 1.75
N ASP A 160 0.06 -26.78 2.99
CA ASP A 160 -0.81 -27.43 3.99
C ASP A 160 -1.97 -26.51 4.37
N ARG A 161 -1.66 -25.22 4.55
CA ARG A 161 -2.60 -24.14 4.81
C ARG A 161 -2.53 -23.07 3.72
N VAL A 162 -3.69 -22.58 3.27
CA VAL A 162 -3.83 -21.47 2.33
C VAL A 162 -4.66 -20.39 3.00
N ASP A 163 -4.04 -19.24 3.24
CA ASP A 163 -4.75 -18.06 3.75
C ASP A 163 -4.98 -17.11 2.56
N VAL A 164 -6.23 -17.01 2.14
CA VAL A 164 -6.66 -16.16 1.04
C VAL A 164 -6.92 -14.76 1.56
N LEU A 165 -5.96 -13.87 1.34
CA LEU A 165 -5.95 -12.52 1.91
C LEU A 165 -6.92 -11.57 1.19
N HIS A 166 -7.08 -11.74 -0.13
CA HIS A 166 -8.04 -10.98 -0.92
C HIS A 166 -8.45 -11.75 -2.18
N LEU A 167 -9.75 -11.79 -2.45
CA LEU A 167 -10.35 -12.44 -3.62
C LEU A 167 -11.01 -11.43 -4.55
N ARG A 168 -10.79 -11.64 -5.85
CA ARG A 168 -11.61 -11.05 -6.90
C ARG A 168 -12.55 -12.12 -7.45
N ARG A 169 -13.85 -11.83 -7.46
CA ARG A 169 -14.87 -12.70 -8.06
C ARG A 169 -14.56 -13.01 -9.52
N GLY A 170 -14.69 -14.28 -9.90
CA GLY A 170 -14.32 -14.84 -11.20
C GLY A 170 -12.82 -14.95 -11.47
N GLY A 171 -11.96 -14.65 -10.49
CA GLY A 171 -10.51 -14.65 -10.65
C GLY A 171 -9.89 -16.05 -10.67
N LYS A 172 -8.68 -16.17 -11.22
CA LYS A 172 -7.92 -17.44 -11.27
C LYS A 172 -7.69 -18.04 -9.88
N ILE A 173 -7.38 -17.19 -8.89
CA ILE A 173 -7.18 -17.64 -7.50
C ILE A 173 -8.47 -18.22 -6.91
N GLU A 174 -9.61 -17.55 -7.08
CA GLU A 174 -10.90 -18.09 -6.60
C GLU A 174 -11.19 -19.46 -7.23
N GLN A 175 -11.00 -19.59 -8.55
CA GLN A 175 -11.21 -20.86 -9.25
C GLN A 175 -10.27 -21.98 -8.77
N ALA A 176 -9.01 -21.68 -8.49
CA ALA A 176 -8.06 -22.65 -7.96
C ALA A 176 -8.40 -23.05 -6.51
N VAL A 177 -8.83 -22.09 -5.68
CA VAL A 177 -9.27 -22.35 -4.30
C VAL A 177 -10.54 -23.20 -4.27
N LEU A 178 -11.55 -22.88 -5.08
CA LEU A 178 -12.78 -23.68 -5.19
C LEU A 178 -12.46 -25.13 -5.59
N ARG A 179 -11.61 -25.33 -6.60
CA ARG A 179 -11.14 -26.68 -6.98
C ARG A 179 -10.43 -27.40 -5.83
N ARG A 180 -9.60 -26.70 -5.03
CA ARG A 180 -8.97 -27.31 -3.85
C ARG A 180 -10.01 -27.76 -2.82
N LEU A 181 -11.02 -26.94 -2.55
CA LEU A 181 -12.05 -27.20 -1.54
C LEU A 181 -12.90 -28.44 -1.88
N GLU A 182 -13.06 -28.78 -3.16
CA GLU A 182 -13.75 -30.01 -3.61
C GLU A 182 -13.07 -31.30 -3.10
N VAL A 183 -11.75 -31.26 -2.86
CA VAL A 183 -10.95 -32.42 -2.48
C VAL A 183 -10.53 -32.39 -1.01
N ASP A 184 -10.12 -31.22 -0.54
CA ASP A 184 -9.72 -31.01 0.84
C ASP A 184 -10.17 -29.62 1.32
N PRO A 185 -11.35 -29.53 1.95
CA PRO A 185 -11.85 -28.26 2.47
C PRO A 185 -10.99 -27.76 3.65
N PHE A 186 -10.20 -28.65 4.29
CA PHE A 186 -9.39 -28.29 5.43
C PHE A 186 -8.17 -27.45 5.04
N GLY A 187 -7.86 -26.48 5.91
CA GLY A 187 -6.67 -25.64 5.76
C GLY A 187 -6.83 -24.52 4.74
N VAL A 188 -8.03 -24.20 4.27
CA VAL A 188 -8.28 -22.96 3.51
C VAL A 188 -8.99 -21.96 4.41
N ARG A 189 -8.39 -20.77 4.56
CA ARG A 189 -8.97 -19.63 5.27
C ARG A 189 -9.15 -18.47 4.32
N VAL A 190 -10.21 -17.68 4.48
CA VAL A 190 -10.48 -16.51 3.65
C VAL A 190 -10.74 -15.28 4.51
N GLY A 191 -10.08 -14.16 4.17
CA GLY A 191 -10.35 -12.87 4.78
C GLY A 191 -11.77 -12.39 4.46
N MET A 192 -12.51 -11.98 5.48
CA MET A 192 -13.92 -11.58 5.39
C MET A 192 -14.12 -10.08 5.11
N ASP A 193 -13.15 -9.43 4.46
CA ASP A 193 -13.17 -7.98 4.24
C ASP A 193 -14.24 -7.56 3.22
N ASP A 194 -14.58 -8.44 2.28
CA ASP A 194 -15.76 -8.35 1.39
C ASP A 194 -16.53 -9.68 1.43
N PRO A 195 -17.58 -9.79 2.27
CA PRO A 195 -18.36 -11.02 2.41
C PRO A 195 -18.94 -11.53 1.09
N LYS A 196 -19.32 -10.64 0.16
CA LYS A 196 -19.89 -11.03 -1.13
C LYS A 196 -18.85 -11.64 -2.06
N ALA A 197 -17.60 -11.19 -1.97
CA ALA A 197 -16.50 -11.79 -2.72
C ALA A 197 -16.10 -13.17 -2.16
N ALA A 198 -16.30 -13.40 -0.86
CA ALA A 198 -15.96 -14.65 -0.19
C ALA A 198 -17.10 -15.69 -0.15
N GLU A 199 -18.35 -15.30 -0.39
CA GLU A 199 -19.56 -16.15 -0.29
C GLU A 199 -19.36 -17.56 -0.88
N ARG A 200 -18.94 -17.65 -2.14
CA ARG A 200 -18.79 -18.94 -2.85
C ARG A 200 -17.72 -19.83 -2.24
N VAL A 201 -16.61 -19.27 -1.75
CA VAL A 201 -15.55 -20.09 -1.13
C VAL A 201 -15.96 -20.52 0.28
N LEU A 202 -16.76 -19.74 0.98
CA LEU A 202 -17.34 -20.12 2.28
C LEU A 202 -18.36 -21.25 2.12
N GLU A 203 -19.26 -21.13 1.14
CA GLU A 203 -20.23 -22.19 0.79
C GLU A 203 -19.53 -23.50 0.40
N ALA A 204 -18.36 -23.40 -0.25
CA ALA A 204 -17.52 -24.55 -0.59
C ALA A 204 -16.70 -25.10 0.59
N GLY A 205 -16.82 -24.53 1.80
CA GLY A 205 -16.23 -25.06 3.03
C GLY A 205 -14.96 -24.35 3.52
N ALA A 206 -14.57 -23.20 2.94
CA ALA A 206 -13.49 -22.40 3.49
C ALA A 206 -13.85 -21.79 4.86
N LEU A 207 -12.86 -21.61 5.72
CA LEU A 207 -13.04 -20.95 7.01
C LEU A 207 -12.92 -19.44 6.86
N GLY A 208 -14.00 -18.71 7.16
CA GLY A 208 -13.98 -17.25 7.19
C GLY A 208 -13.19 -16.72 8.39
N ARG A 209 -12.25 -15.78 8.15
CA ARG A 209 -11.56 -15.02 9.20
C ARG A 209 -12.03 -13.58 9.19
N PHE A 210 -12.80 -13.22 10.23
CA PHE A 210 -13.23 -11.86 10.47
C PHE A 210 -12.29 -11.18 11.47
N LEU A 211 -11.69 -10.07 11.06
CA LEU A 211 -10.89 -9.23 11.95
C LEU A 211 -11.65 -7.93 12.18
N PRO A 212 -12.21 -7.68 13.37
CA PRO A 212 -12.97 -6.47 13.63
C PRO A 212 -12.06 -5.26 13.40
N ARG A 213 -12.52 -4.28 12.61
CA ARG A 213 -11.84 -2.99 12.50
C ARG A 213 -11.63 -2.46 13.91
N THR A 214 -10.46 -1.90 14.18
CA THR A 214 -10.25 -1.25 15.47
C THR A 214 -11.10 -0.01 15.41
N SER A 215 -12.33 -0.07 15.92
CA SER A 215 -13.10 1.13 16.13
C SER A 215 -12.26 2.00 17.04
N SER A 216 -12.03 3.25 16.63
CA SER A 216 -11.49 4.32 17.48
C SER A 216 -12.52 4.67 18.56
N THR A 217 -12.91 3.68 19.35
CA THR A 217 -13.74 3.73 20.54
C THR A 217 -13.09 2.86 21.61
N ALA A 218 -11.75 2.85 21.65
CA ALA A 218 -11.09 2.63 22.92
C ALA A 218 -11.36 3.90 23.72
N SER A 219 -12.18 3.75 24.76
CA SER A 219 -12.39 4.70 25.82
C SER A 219 -11.05 4.96 26.51
N ASP A 220 -10.19 5.75 25.88
CA ASP A 220 -9.13 6.45 26.59
C ASP A 220 -9.86 7.48 27.45
N GLU A 221 -10.01 7.14 28.74
CA GLU A 221 -10.18 8.15 29.80
C GLU A 221 -9.24 9.31 29.46
N PRO A 222 -9.77 10.52 29.18
CA PRO A 222 -8.94 11.62 28.76
C PRO A 222 -8.03 11.98 29.93
N LEU A 223 -6.75 11.59 29.83
CA LEU A 223 -5.69 12.23 30.59
C LEU A 223 -5.93 13.75 30.48
N PRO A 224 -5.83 14.51 31.58
CA PRO A 224 -6.17 15.93 31.58
C PRO A 224 -5.40 16.63 30.45
N ARG A 225 -6.12 16.90 29.36
CA ARG A 225 -5.59 17.59 28.18
C ARG A 225 -5.08 18.93 28.66
N ARG A 226 -3.77 19.11 28.59
CA ARG A 226 -3.14 20.42 28.74
C ARG A 226 -3.81 21.33 27.71
N GLU A 227 -4.63 22.28 28.16
CA GLU A 227 -5.40 23.14 27.27
C GLU A 227 -4.47 23.73 26.20
N PRO A 228 -4.59 23.30 24.93
CA PRO A 228 -3.92 24.00 23.86
C PRO A 228 -4.57 25.39 23.82
N SER A 229 -3.73 26.43 23.82
CA SER A 229 -4.16 27.80 23.54
C SER A 229 -5.17 27.78 22.41
N SER A 230 -6.39 28.26 22.67
CA SER A 230 -7.51 28.16 21.73
C SER A 230 -7.03 28.53 20.33
N PRO A 231 -7.11 27.61 19.34
CA PRO A 231 -6.71 27.96 17.99
C PRO A 231 -7.52 29.20 17.60
N THR A 232 -6.85 30.21 17.07
CA THR A 232 -7.53 31.38 16.51
C THR A 232 -8.25 30.94 15.24
N VAL A 233 -9.37 30.23 15.39
CA VAL A 233 -10.28 29.84 14.33
C VAL A 233 -10.96 31.14 13.91
N SER A 234 -10.46 31.75 12.83
CA SER A 234 -11.09 32.91 12.25
C SER A 234 -12.09 32.45 11.20
N PRO A 235 -13.36 32.86 11.27
CA PRO A 235 -14.39 32.52 10.27
C PRO A 235 -14.24 33.30 8.95
N MET A 236 -13.02 33.71 8.56
CA MET A 236 -12.80 34.63 7.44
C MET A 236 -12.15 33.92 6.24
N PRO A 237 -12.94 33.46 5.25
CA PRO A 237 -12.43 32.99 3.96
C PRO A 237 -11.68 34.07 3.16
N SER A 238 -11.85 35.35 3.50
CA SER A 238 -11.32 36.49 2.74
C SER A 238 -9.80 36.55 2.59
N VAL A 239 -9.03 35.90 3.46
CA VAL A 239 -7.56 35.88 3.35
C VAL A 239 -7.10 35.07 2.14
N LEU A 240 -7.78 33.95 1.87
CA LEU A 240 -7.42 33.03 0.78
C LEU A 240 -8.15 33.35 -0.54
N GLU A 241 -8.98 34.38 -0.54
CA GLU A 241 -9.64 34.94 -1.73
C GLU A 241 -8.71 35.84 -2.56
N GLN A 242 -7.59 36.28 -1.99
CA GLN A 242 -6.67 37.21 -2.62
C GLN A 242 -5.61 36.51 -3.48
N ASP A 243 -5.19 37.15 -4.57
CA ASP A 243 -4.09 36.72 -5.45
C ASP A 243 -2.69 36.81 -4.78
N GLU A 244 -2.61 36.83 -3.46
CA GLU A 244 -1.36 36.93 -2.71
C GLU A 244 -0.80 35.57 -2.29
N TRP A 245 -1.53 34.48 -2.54
CA TRP A 245 -1.19 33.14 -2.05
C TRP A 245 -0.84 32.17 -3.18
N LEU A 246 0.04 31.22 -2.86
CA LEU A 246 0.28 30.02 -3.66
C LEU A 246 -0.29 28.82 -2.90
N VAL A 247 -1.19 28.07 -3.54
CA VAL A 247 -1.99 27.01 -2.94
C VAL A 247 -1.44 25.64 -3.30
N HIS A 248 -1.27 24.78 -2.30
CA HIS A 248 -1.00 23.36 -2.45
C HIS A 248 -2.15 22.55 -1.86
N CYS A 249 -3.07 22.07 -2.71
CA CYS A 249 -4.08 21.11 -2.31
C CYS A 249 -3.45 19.74 -2.08
N THR A 250 -3.65 19.21 -0.88
CA THR A 250 -3.31 17.83 -0.53
C THR A 250 -4.30 16.86 -1.17
N ARG A 251 -3.86 15.61 -1.35
CA ARG A 251 -4.64 14.57 -2.02
C ARG A 251 -4.46 13.25 -1.27
N ARG A 252 -5.38 12.33 -1.49
CA ARG A 252 -5.22 10.92 -1.07
C ARG A 252 -3.92 10.34 -1.64
N CYS A 253 -3.22 9.54 -0.85
CA CYS A 253 -2.00 8.87 -1.26
C CYS A 253 -2.23 7.36 -1.44
N ASP A 254 -2.22 6.88 -2.69
CA ASP A 254 -2.56 5.49 -3.03
C ASP A 254 -1.47 4.44 -2.67
N GLY A 255 -0.41 4.85 -1.96
CA GLY A 255 0.75 4.01 -1.66
C GLY A 255 1.67 4.63 -0.60
N PRO A 256 3.00 4.45 -0.72
CA PRO A 256 3.96 5.07 0.18
C PRO A 256 3.81 6.60 0.17
N TRP A 257 3.87 7.21 1.35
CA TRP A 257 3.98 8.65 1.48
C TRP A 257 5.16 9.19 0.65
N PRO A 258 5.14 10.46 0.23
CA PRO A 258 6.35 11.10 -0.28
C PRO A 258 7.53 10.94 0.69
N GLY A 259 8.64 10.37 0.19
CA GLY A 259 9.84 10.05 0.98
C GLY A 259 9.78 8.73 1.75
N GLN A 260 8.65 8.01 1.75
CA GLN A 260 8.52 6.67 2.34
C GLN A 260 8.93 5.60 1.34
N SER A 261 9.72 4.63 1.80
CA SER A 261 10.05 3.43 1.01
C SER A 261 8.91 2.41 1.01
N TRP A 262 8.88 1.53 0.01
CA TRP A 262 7.90 0.43 -0.02
C TRP A 262 7.95 -0.50 1.20
N PRO A 263 9.11 -0.94 1.71
CA PRO A 263 9.18 -1.71 2.95
C PRO A 263 8.56 -1.00 4.15
N GLN A 264 8.84 0.29 4.33
CA GLN A 264 8.23 1.10 5.40
C GLN A 264 6.72 1.19 5.25
N TYR A 265 6.24 1.34 4.02
CA TYR A 265 4.80 1.34 3.73
C TYR A 265 4.16 0.01 4.12
N TYR A 266 4.77 -1.11 3.74
CA TYR A 266 4.27 -2.44 4.11
C TYR A 266 4.27 -2.65 5.63
N ASP A 267 5.34 -2.27 6.33
CA ASP A 267 5.41 -2.35 7.80
C ASP A 267 4.31 -1.53 8.46
N GLU A 268 4.05 -0.31 7.97
CA GLU A 268 2.98 0.54 8.48
C GLU A 268 1.59 -0.07 8.23
N MET A 269 1.36 -0.69 7.07
CA MET A 269 0.10 -1.39 6.79
C MET A 269 -0.05 -2.67 7.64
N LEU A 270 1.03 -3.38 7.94
CA LEU A 270 1.05 -4.62 8.73
C LEU A 270 0.88 -4.36 10.23
N LEU A 271 1.55 -3.34 10.76
CA LEU A 271 1.72 -3.11 12.19
C LEU A 271 1.03 -1.85 12.73
N GLY A 272 0.72 -0.88 11.86
CA GLY A 272 0.15 0.41 12.27
C GLY A 272 -1.27 0.29 12.81
N SER A 273 -1.79 1.37 13.41
CA SER A 273 -3.22 1.54 13.66
C SER A 273 -3.96 1.85 12.35
N ASP A 274 -5.29 1.75 12.35
CA ASP A 274 -6.08 2.14 11.17
C ASP A 274 -5.89 3.64 10.84
N GLU A 275 -5.71 4.48 11.86
CA GLU A 275 -5.36 5.90 11.71
C GLU A 275 -3.97 6.10 11.08
N ALA A 276 -2.96 5.36 11.54
CA ALA A 276 -1.61 5.45 10.98
C ALA A 276 -1.58 4.98 9.52
N ALA A 277 -2.32 3.92 9.20
CA ALA A 277 -2.43 3.38 7.85
C ALA A 277 -3.37 4.18 6.92
N SER A 278 -4.14 5.13 7.47
CA SER A 278 -5.01 5.98 6.67
C SER A 278 -4.21 6.83 5.69
N ARG A 279 -4.81 7.14 4.54
CA ARG A 279 -4.16 7.80 3.41
C ARG A 279 -5.00 8.89 2.79
N GLU A 280 -6.02 9.36 3.49
CA GLU A 280 -6.95 10.36 2.97
C GLU A 280 -6.30 11.75 2.91
N SER A 281 -6.96 12.70 2.24
CA SER A 281 -6.43 14.05 2.05
C SER A 281 -6.13 14.76 3.38
N LEU A 282 -6.98 14.56 4.40
CA LEU A 282 -6.74 15.05 5.75
C LEU A 282 -5.45 14.47 6.36
N ASP A 283 -5.18 13.17 6.17
CA ASP A 283 -3.97 12.52 6.69
C ASP A 283 -2.71 13.05 6.02
N SER A 284 -2.77 13.28 4.70
CA SER A 284 -1.71 13.97 3.96
C SER A 284 -1.43 15.35 4.56
N LEU A 285 -2.47 16.14 4.82
CA LEU A 285 -2.33 17.46 5.43
C LEU A 285 -1.76 17.39 6.83
N ARG A 286 -2.29 16.51 7.69
CA ARG A 286 -1.81 16.28 9.05
C ARG A 286 -0.34 15.89 9.05
N ARG A 287 0.09 15.04 8.11
CA ARG A 287 1.50 14.66 7.94
C ARG A 287 2.36 15.86 7.55
N ILE A 288 1.93 16.67 6.59
CA ILE A 288 2.65 17.89 6.18
C ILE A 288 2.78 18.86 7.35
N VAL A 289 1.70 19.08 8.12
CA VAL A 289 1.70 19.98 9.28
C VAL A 289 2.63 19.46 10.39
N ARG A 290 2.64 18.15 10.67
CA ARG A 290 3.56 17.53 11.64
C ARG A 290 5.02 17.63 11.21
N MET A 291 5.31 17.33 9.95
CA MET A 291 6.67 17.38 9.39
C MET A 291 7.14 18.81 9.09
N ARG A 292 6.19 19.75 9.02
CA ARG A 292 6.37 21.13 8.61
C ARG A 292 7.12 21.26 7.28
N ARG A 293 6.77 20.38 6.34
CA ARG A 293 7.48 20.28 5.07
C ARG A 293 6.57 19.73 3.98
N LEU A 294 6.60 20.38 2.81
CA LEU A 294 6.08 19.80 1.58
C LEU A 294 7.20 18.99 0.93
N ILE A 295 7.00 17.68 0.81
CA ILE A 295 8.00 16.79 0.22
C ILE A 295 7.80 16.74 -1.29
N ALA A 296 8.87 17.02 -2.04
CA ALA A 296 8.86 17.02 -3.49
C ALA A 296 8.67 15.61 -4.06
N GLY A 297 7.81 15.52 -5.08
CA GLY A 297 7.52 14.28 -5.81
C GLY A 297 7.95 14.37 -7.28
N ALA A 298 8.03 13.20 -7.92
CA ALA A 298 8.19 13.06 -9.38
C ALA A 298 7.05 12.21 -9.97
N THR A 299 5.90 12.15 -9.30
CA THR A 299 4.91 11.08 -9.48
C THR A 299 4.05 11.24 -10.74
N THR A 300 3.88 12.46 -11.25
CA THR A 300 2.97 12.79 -12.36
C THR A 300 3.66 13.10 -13.69
N SER A 301 4.99 13.20 -13.69
CA SER A 301 5.79 13.45 -14.88
C SER A 301 6.98 12.51 -14.88
N LYS A 302 7.37 11.99 -16.03
CA LYS A 302 8.70 11.36 -16.22
C LYS A 302 9.83 12.41 -16.08
N SER A 303 9.66 13.41 -15.21
CA SER A 303 10.64 14.46 -14.99
C SER A 303 11.73 13.94 -14.10
N GLU A 304 12.96 14.20 -14.52
CA GLU A 304 14.18 13.97 -13.77
C GLU A 304 14.18 14.72 -12.43
N HIS A 305 13.41 15.81 -12.33
CA HIS A 305 13.34 16.66 -11.16
C HIS A 305 12.19 16.27 -10.22
N ARG A 306 12.49 16.23 -8.93
CA ARG A 306 11.50 16.22 -7.85
C ARG A 306 11.10 17.66 -7.52
N VAL A 307 9.81 17.96 -7.60
CA VAL A 307 9.29 19.32 -7.36
C VAL A 307 8.11 19.32 -6.40
N VAL A 308 7.89 20.46 -5.75
CA VAL A 308 6.61 20.80 -5.10
C VAL A 308 5.86 21.75 -6.02
N CYS A 309 4.64 21.38 -6.40
CA CYS A 309 3.76 22.19 -7.24
C CYS A 309 2.79 22.98 -6.37
N LEU A 310 2.63 24.26 -6.66
CA LEU A 310 1.62 25.15 -6.10
C LEU A 310 0.85 25.84 -7.22
N SER A 311 -0.36 26.30 -6.96
CA SER A 311 -1.17 27.08 -7.89
C SER A 311 -1.25 28.54 -7.41
N ALA A 312 -1.10 29.48 -8.34
CA ALA A 312 -1.35 30.89 -8.08
C ALA A 312 -2.83 31.30 -8.26
N VAL A 313 -3.71 30.36 -8.62
CA VAL A 313 -5.15 30.59 -8.74
C VAL A 313 -5.74 30.71 -7.33
N PRO A 314 -6.61 31.70 -7.04
CA PRO A 314 -7.30 31.82 -5.76
C PRO A 314 -8.01 30.53 -5.35
N LEU A 315 -7.92 30.18 -4.06
CA LEU A 315 -8.49 28.94 -3.53
C LEU A 315 -10.01 28.79 -3.84
N PRO A 316 -10.85 29.83 -3.70
CA PRO A 316 -12.26 29.73 -4.08
C PRO A 316 -12.46 29.33 -5.56
N GLU A 317 -11.61 29.81 -6.46
CA GLU A 317 -11.69 29.51 -7.89
C GLU A 317 -11.22 28.09 -8.18
N LEU A 318 -10.16 27.61 -7.51
CA LEU A 318 -9.72 26.21 -7.58
C LEU A 318 -10.82 25.25 -7.12
N LEU A 319 -11.42 25.51 -5.95
CA LEU A 319 -12.45 24.65 -5.39
C LEU A 319 -13.75 24.68 -6.20
N ARG A 320 -14.12 25.82 -6.80
CA ARG A 320 -15.28 25.91 -7.72
C ARG A 320 -15.07 25.12 -9.01
N ARG A 321 -13.83 25.02 -9.50
CA ARG A 321 -13.48 24.28 -10.74
C ARG A 321 -13.19 22.80 -10.52
N ARG A 322 -13.26 22.32 -9.27
CA ARG A 322 -12.92 20.93 -8.95
C ARG A 322 -13.73 19.96 -9.82
N THR A 323 -13.04 19.02 -10.43
CA THR A 323 -13.63 18.04 -11.32
C THR A 323 -13.18 16.64 -10.91
N PHE A 324 -14.14 15.73 -10.74
CA PHE A 324 -13.82 14.33 -10.49
C PHE A 324 -13.23 13.69 -11.74
N ARG A 325 -11.98 13.25 -11.66
CA ARG A 325 -11.25 12.60 -12.74
C ARG A 325 -11.42 11.09 -12.62
N SER A 326 -12.44 10.55 -13.28
CA SER A 326 -12.79 9.12 -13.22
C SER A 326 -11.62 8.18 -13.53
N HIS A 327 -10.80 8.49 -14.52
CA HIS A 327 -9.64 7.68 -14.95
C HIS A 327 -8.56 7.50 -13.85
N VAL A 328 -8.49 8.41 -12.88
CA VAL A 328 -7.63 8.31 -11.68
C VAL A 328 -8.45 8.24 -10.38
N SER A 329 -9.78 8.15 -10.50
CA SER A 329 -10.74 8.02 -9.40
C SER A 329 -10.52 9.00 -8.24
N ARG A 330 -10.28 10.27 -8.56
CA ARG A 330 -10.03 11.34 -7.58
C ARG A 330 -10.46 12.72 -8.09
N TRP A 331 -10.67 13.67 -7.19
CA TRP A 331 -10.77 15.09 -7.53
C TRP A 331 -9.39 15.66 -7.88
N ASP A 332 -9.35 16.66 -8.77
CA ASP A 332 -8.13 17.42 -9.05
C ASP A 332 -7.74 18.34 -7.89
N TYR A 333 -8.74 18.95 -7.24
CA TYR A 333 -8.60 19.79 -6.05
C TYR A 333 -9.49 19.29 -4.92
N GLU A 334 -8.85 18.98 -3.79
CA GLU A 334 -9.52 18.63 -2.53
C GLU A 334 -9.49 19.85 -1.58
N PRO A 335 -10.49 20.01 -0.70
CA PRO A 335 -10.60 21.15 0.23
C PRO A 335 -9.64 21.06 1.44
N PHE A 336 -8.47 20.46 1.24
CA PHE A 336 -7.44 20.27 2.25
C PHE A 336 -6.11 20.75 1.69
N GLY A 337 -5.37 21.60 2.42
CA GLY A 337 -4.06 21.99 1.95
C GLY A 337 -3.38 23.11 2.71
N ILE A 338 -2.35 23.64 2.08
CA ILE A 338 -1.55 24.75 2.59
C ILE A 338 -1.49 25.86 1.56
N ALA A 339 -1.65 27.09 2.01
CA ALA A 339 -1.41 28.30 1.25
C ALA A 339 -0.16 29.00 1.80
N ILE A 340 0.76 29.37 0.91
CA ILE A 340 1.99 30.10 1.25
C ILE A 340 1.93 31.47 0.59
N ARG A 341 2.24 32.54 1.33
CA ARG A 341 2.26 33.88 0.75
C ARG A 341 3.26 33.93 -0.41
N ARG A 342 2.84 34.44 -1.57
CA ARG A 342 3.59 34.43 -2.83
C ARG A 342 4.94 35.13 -2.71
N SER A 343 5.01 36.23 -1.96
CA SER A 343 6.27 36.94 -1.68
C SER A 343 7.26 36.04 -0.94
N ALA A 344 6.81 35.36 0.12
CA ALA A 344 7.63 34.45 0.91
C ALA A 344 8.05 33.21 0.11
N ALA A 345 7.13 32.61 -0.66
CA ALA A 345 7.44 31.51 -1.57
C ALA A 345 8.49 31.90 -2.63
N THR A 346 8.38 33.11 -3.19
CA THR A 346 9.33 33.61 -4.17
C THR A 346 10.72 33.80 -3.54
N ALA A 347 10.78 34.32 -2.31
CA ALA A 347 12.02 34.46 -1.55
C ALA A 347 12.72 33.11 -1.30
N MET A 348 11.95 32.03 -1.13
CA MET A 348 12.46 30.65 -1.01
C MET A 348 12.90 30.01 -2.34
N GLY A 349 12.76 30.70 -3.47
CA GLY A 349 13.13 30.12 -4.78
C GLY A 349 12.00 29.41 -5.52
N VAL A 350 10.75 29.50 -5.04
CA VAL A 350 9.60 29.04 -5.83
C VAL A 350 9.45 29.96 -7.06
N ARG A 351 9.24 29.38 -8.24
CA ARG A 351 9.16 30.10 -9.52
C ARG A 351 7.95 29.66 -10.34
N PRO A 352 7.39 30.54 -11.19
CA PRO A 352 6.34 30.16 -12.12
C PRO A 352 6.85 29.15 -13.15
N VAL A 353 5.95 28.25 -13.53
CA VAL A 353 6.12 27.30 -14.63
C VAL A 353 6.24 28.02 -15.96
N VAL A 354 7.08 27.48 -16.85
CA VAL A 354 7.28 27.92 -18.21
C VAL A 354 6.55 26.95 -19.13
N TYR A 355 5.42 27.42 -19.68
CA TYR A 355 4.63 26.65 -20.63
C TYR A 355 5.16 26.81 -22.05
N GLY A 356 5.10 25.74 -22.84
CA GLY A 356 5.40 25.83 -24.27
C GLY A 356 5.64 24.49 -24.98
N PRO A 357 5.92 24.53 -26.29
CA PRO A 357 6.33 23.34 -27.05
C PRO A 357 7.68 22.79 -26.56
N ALA A 358 8.06 21.59 -26.99
CA ALA A 358 9.32 20.95 -26.58
C ALA A 358 10.56 21.82 -26.86
N ALA A 359 10.54 22.66 -27.90
CA ALA A 359 11.61 23.60 -28.19
C ALA A 359 11.86 24.62 -27.06
N VAL A 360 10.82 25.00 -26.30
CA VAL A 360 10.97 25.87 -25.12
C VAL A 360 11.77 25.17 -24.03
N ARG A 361 11.51 23.88 -23.79
CA ARG A 361 12.28 23.07 -22.84
C ARG A 361 13.76 23.02 -23.23
N ASP A 362 14.04 22.81 -24.51
CA ASP A 362 15.41 22.63 -25.00
C ASP A 362 16.21 23.94 -24.93
N GLY A 363 15.54 25.09 -25.00
CA GLY A 363 16.12 26.41 -24.77
C GLY A 363 16.31 26.79 -23.29
N LEU A 364 15.71 26.07 -22.35
CA LEU A 364 15.90 26.34 -20.91
C LEU A 364 17.26 25.79 -20.41
N PRO A 365 17.97 26.57 -19.56
CA PRO A 365 19.11 26.07 -18.80
C PRO A 365 18.74 24.81 -18.00
N ALA A 366 19.70 23.89 -17.83
CA ALA A 366 19.42 22.59 -17.23
C ALA A 366 18.82 22.69 -15.82
N GLU A 367 19.30 23.66 -15.05
CA GLU A 367 18.85 24.01 -13.71
C GLU A 367 17.45 24.62 -13.67
N GLU A 368 16.90 25.10 -14.79
CA GLU A 368 15.56 25.66 -14.88
C GLU A 368 14.53 24.72 -15.52
N ARG A 369 14.97 23.59 -16.07
CA ARG A 369 14.09 22.63 -16.77
C ARG A 369 12.98 22.06 -15.88
N TYR A 370 13.14 22.07 -14.56
CA TYR A 370 12.08 21.70 -13.62
C TYR A 370 10.83 22.59 -13.75
N ARG A 371 10.99 23.81 -14.26
CA ARG A 371 9.90 24.77 -14.49
C ARG A 371 9.12 24.48 -15.76
N TYR A 372 9.61 23.62 -16.66
CA TYR A 372 8.94 23.36 -17.94
C TYR A 372 7.65 22.54 -17.76
N GLN A 373 6.59 22.94 -18.47
CA GLN A 373 5.37 22.17 -18.63
C GLN A 373 4.89 22.25 -20.08
N ALA A 374 4.57 21.11 -20.69
CA ALA A 374 3.98 21.11 -22.02
C ALA A 374 2.54 21.67 -21.97
N GLU A 375 2.15 22.48 -22.94
CA GLU A 375 0.82 23.11 -23.00
C GLU A 375 -0.34 22.10 -23.10
N GLY A 376 -0.05 20.85 -23.48
CA GLY A 376 -1.05 19.82 -23.71
C GLY A 376 -1.75 19.98 -25.07
N ARG A 377 -2.24 18.87 -25.65
CA ARG A 377 -3.00 18.92 -26.91
C ARG A 377 -4.49 19.22 -26.70
N ASP A 378 -5.07 18.70 -25.61
CA ASP A 378 -6.52 18.71 -25.36
C ASP A 378 -6.92 19.28 -24.00
N GLN A 379 -5.96 19.53 -23.09
CA GLN A 379 -6.20 20.09 -21.76
C GLN A 379 -5.26 21.28 -21.54
N GLY A 380 -5.82 22.48 -21.38
CA GLY A 380 -5.06 23.70 -21.12
C GLY A 380 -4.52 23.73 -19.69
N TRP A 381 -3.35 23.13 -19.47
CA TRP A 381 -2.67 23.10 -18.16
C TRP A 381 -2.22 24.49 -17.67
N THR A 382 -2.31 25.50 -18.52
CA THR A 382 -2.01 26.91 -18.20
C THR A 382 -3.02 27.51 -17.22
N ALA A 383 -4.24 26.98 -17.15
CA ALA A 383 -5.30 27.50 -16.28
C ALA A 383 -4.96 27.38 -14.78
N GLU A 384 -4.02 26.53 -14.40
CA GLU A 384 -3.62 26.33 -13.00
C GLU A 384 -2.63 27.39 -12.50
N ASN A 385 -2.08 28.22 -13.40
CA ASN A 385 -1.01 29.18 -13.11
C ASN A 385 0.04 28.56 -12.16
N GLU A 386 0.64 27.45 -12.59
CA GLU A 386 1.46 26.59 -11.72
C GLU A 386 2.79 27.26 -11.34
N TRP A 387 3.21 27.07 -10.10
CA TRP A 387 4.50 27.45 -9.53
C TRP A 387 5.20 26.21 -8.98
N ARG A 388 6.53 26.14 -9.10
CA ARG A 388 7.33 24.99 -8.65
C ARG A 388 8.48 25.41 -7.75
N SER A 389 8.67 24.63 -6.70
CA SER A 389 9.94 24.57 -5.95
C SER A 389 10.77 23.39 -6.48
N LEU A 390 12.07 23.60 -6.67
CA LEU A 390 13.00 22.50 -6.93
C LEU A 390 13.38 21.85 -5.59
N GLY A 391 12.91 20.63 -5.35
CA GLY A 391 13.05 19.96 -4.04
C GLY A 391 11.97 20.35 -3.03
N ASP A 392 12.14 19.84 -1.81
CA ASP A 392 11.18 20.00 -0.71
C ASP A 392 11.04 21.49 -0.31
N VAL A 393 9.87 21.87 0.21
CA VAL A 393 9.64 23.21 0.79
C VAL A 393 9.62 23.07 2.31
N ASP A 394 10.60 23.68 2.97
CA ASP A 394 10.68 23.73 4.43
C ASP A 394 9.80 24.85 4.99
N LEU A 395 8.67 24.47 5.60
CA LEU A 395 7.70 25.43 6.12
C LEU A 395 8.16 26.05 7.45
N ASP A 396 9.15 25.48 8.14
CA ASP A 396 9.74 26.08 9.34
C ASP A 396 10.60 27.31 9.00
N SER A 397 11.01 27.46 7.74
CA SER A 397 11.76 28.64 7.26
C SER A 397 10.89 29.89 7.04
N LEU A 398 9.56 29.74 7.12
CA LEU A 398 8.58 30.80 6.88
C LEU A 398 8.05 31.41 8.18
N ASP A 399 7.64 32.68 8.11
CA ASP A 399 6.89 33.29 9.20
C ASP A 399 5.52 32.60 9.36
N ALA A 400 5.01 32.53 10.59
CA ALA A 400 3.72 31.89 10.86
C ALA A 400 2.56 32.60 10.12
N ASN A 401 2.72 33.89 9.81
CA ASN A 401 1.73 34.67 9.06
C ASN A 401 1.81 34.48 7.54
N ASP A 402 2.88 33.85 7.04
CA ASP A 402 3.06 33.56 5.62
C ASP A 402 2.52 32.17 5.22
N VAL A 403 1.88 31.46 6.15
CA VAL A 403 1.31 30.13 5.94
C VAL A 403 -0.13 30.07 6.51
N CYS A 404 -1.12 29.72 5.68
CA CYS A 404 -2.42 29.23 6.18
C CYS A 404 -2.59 27.75 5.83
N VAL A 405 -3.14 26.99 6.77
CA VAL A 405 -3.67 25.65 6.53
C VAL A 405 -5.17 25.76 6.26
N PHE A 406 -5.70 25.09 5.24
CA PHE A 406 -7.13 25.08 4.97
C PHE A 406 -7.74 23.68 5.01
N VAL A 407 -8.96 23.61 5.52
CA VAL A 407 -9.76 22.40 5.76
C VAL A 407 -11.23 22.70 5.47
N PRO A 408 -12.07 21.71 5.12
CA PRO A 408 -13.46 21.98 4.81
C PRO A 408 -14.21 22.52 6.03
N ASP A 409 -14.17 21.82 7.16
CA ASP A 409 -15.05 22.09 8.30
C ASP A 409 -14.32 22.23 9.64
N GLN A 410 -15.10 22.46 10.69
CA GLN A 410 -14.63 22.66 12.05
C GLN A 410 -14.05 21.40 12.70
N ALA A 411 -14.54 20.20 12.35
CA ALA A 411 -14.04 18.95 12.91
C ALA A 411 -12.62 18.68 12.40
N ASP A 412 -12.41 18.84 11.09
CA ASP A 412 -11.09 18.72 10.48
C ASP A 412 -10.12 19.80 11.00
N ALA A 413 -10.61 21.02 11.26
CA ALA A 413 -9.82 22.08 11.86
C ALA A 413 -9.30 21.70 13.25
N GLN A 414 -10.10 21.00 14.05
CA GLN A 414 -9.68 20.52 15.38
C GLN A 414 -8.59 19.46 15.26
N VAL A 415 -8.76 18.50 14.35
CA VAL A 415 -7.74 17.45 14.09
C VAL A 415 -6.40 18.07 13.67
N ILE A 416 -6.42 19.09 12.81
CA ILE A 416 -5.21 19.80 12.41
C ILE A 416 -4.62 20.62 13.56
N ALA A 417 -5.45 21.27 14.39
CA ALA A 417 -4.99 22.06 15.52
C ALA A 417 -4.19 21.21 16.53
N GLU A 418 -4.55 19.94 16.72
CA GLU A 418 -3.82 19.01 17.62
C GLU A 418 -2.36 18.80 17.20
N VAL A 419 -2.04 18.93 15.91
CA VAL A 419 -0.69 18.73 15.36
C VAL A 419 0.01 20.02 14.92
N ASN A 420 -0.72 21.14 14.87
CA ASN A 420 -0.22 22.44 14.42
C ASN A 420 0.53 23.18 15.54
N HIS A 421 1.67 22.62 15.95
CA HIS A 421 2.50 23.22 16.99
C HIS A 421 3.18 24.53 16.57
N ARG A 422 3.16 24.87 15.27
CA ARG A 422 3.74 26.12 14.76
C ARG A 422 2.79 27.31 14.90
N GLY A 423 1.51 27.06 15.16
CA GLY A 423 0.51 28.11 15.31
C GLY A 423 0.12 28.75 13.98
N TRP A 424 0.24 28.03 12.86
CA TRP A 424 -0.27 28.51 11.59
C TRP A 424 -1.77 28.74 11.66
N ARG A 425 -2.27 29.72 10.91
CA ARG A 425 -3.71 29.95 10.81
C ARG A 425 -4.38 28.72 10.21
N VAL A 426 -5.53 28.32 10.74
CA VAL A 426 -6.39 27.28 10.16
C VAL A 426 -7.66 27.94 9.62
N CYS A 427 -7.85 27.86 8.31
CA CYS A 427 -8.91 28.49 7.53
C CYS A 427 -9.98 27.42 7.14
N GLN A 428 -11.26 27.67 7.44
CA GLN A 428 -12.37 26.78 7.01
C GLN A 428 -12.86 27.19 5.61
N VAL A 429 -13.11 26.20 4.74
CA VAL A 429 -13.46 26.46 3.34
C VAL A 429 -14.79 25.85 2.88
N GLU A 430 -15.56 25.21 3.76
CA GLU A 430 -16.90 24.72 3.46
C GLU A 430 -17.82 25.78 2.81
N PRO A 431 -17.82 27.06 3.22
CA PRO A 431 -18.61 28.09 2.53
C PRO A 431 -18.25 28.25 1.04
N LEU A 432 -17.03 27.89 0.64
CA LEU A 432 -16.54 27.97 -0.73
C LEU A 432 -16.90 26.72 -1.57
N LEU A 433 -17.40 25.66 -0.92
CA LEU A 433 -17.78 24.40 -1.56
C LEU A 433 -19.23 24.37 -2.04
N GLN A 434 -20.07 25.30 -1.58
CA GLN A 434 -21.44 25.39 -2.05
C GLN A 434 -21.47 25.94 -3.49
N PRO A 435 -22.22 25.32 -4.41
CA PRO A 435 -22.49 25.94 -5.69
C PRO A 435 -23.18 27.27 -5.42
N SER A 436 -22.69 28.36 -6.03
CA SER A 436 -23.35 29.66 -5.97
C SER A 436 -24.82 29.46 -6.34
N ALA A 437 -25.74 29.83 -5.44
CA ALA A 437 -27.16 29.92 -5.77
C ALA A 437 -27.25 30.88 -6.97
N GLN A 438 -27.57 30.34 -8.14
CA GLN A 438 -27.82 31.11 -9.35
C GLN A 438 -29.20 31.76 -9.28
#